data_AF-A0ABC8SJQ2-F1
#
_entry.id   AF-A0ABC8SJQ2-F1
#
_cell.length_a   1.000
_cell.length_b   1.000
_cell.length_c   1.000
_cell.angle_alpha   90.00
_cell.angle_beta   90.00
_cell.angle_gamma   90.00
#
_symmetry.space_group_name_H-M   'P 1'
#
loop_
_entity.id
_entity.type
_entity.pdbx_description
1 polymer ?
#
loop_
_entity_poly.entity_id
_entity_poly.type
_entity_poly.pdbx_seq_one_letter_code
_entity_poly.pdbx_strand_id
1 'polypeptide(L)'
;MFGRSVGLHLTLDDFQKVSDEVPFLADLKPSGKYVMEDVHKIGGTPAIIRHLLELGFLAGDCMTVTGKTLAENANLFPTLAEGQQIIRPSTNPIKETGHLQILYGNLAPEGSVAKITGKEGLYFSGPALVFEGEESMIMAISENPMSFKMGIADDQDDNSRGHEY
;
A
#
# COMPACT_ATOMS: atom_id res chain seq x y z
N MET A 1 -5.60 14.86 -7.74
CA MET A 1 -5.35 16.30 -7.97
C MET A 1 -4.38 16.53 -9.13
N PHE A 2 -3.13 16.05 -9.05
CA PHE A 2 -2.10 16.31 -10.07
C PHE A 2 -2.49 15.89 -11.50
N GLY A 3 -3.00 14.68 -11.70
CA GLY A 3 -3.46 14.24 -13.03
C GLY A 3 -4.45 15.23 -13.64
N ARG A 4 -5.47 15.63 -12.85
CA ARG A 4 -6.49 16.58 -13.27
C ARG A 4 -5.94 17.97 -13.59
N SER A 5 -4.95 18.47 -12.82
CA SER A 5 -4.33 19.78 -13.08
C SER A 5 -3.56 19.85 -14.40
N VAL A 6 -3.16 18.70 -14.95
CA VAL A 6 -2.50 18.60 -16.26
C VAL A 6 -3.39 17.96 -17.33
N GLY A 7 -4.72 17.88 -17.07
CA GLY A 7 -5.68 17.34 -18.04
C GLY A 7 -5.68 15.82 -18.19
N LEU A 8 -5.00 15.08 -17.32
CA LEU A 8 -4.99 13.62 -17.31
C LEU A 8 -6.12 13.07 -16.43
N HIS A 9 -6.74 11.99 -16.89
CA HIS A 9 -7.69 11.21 -16.10
C HIS A 9 -6.94 10.15 -15.32
N LEU A 10 -7.15 10.12 -14.00
CA LEU A 10 -6.58 9.14 -13.08
C LEU A 10 -7.66 8.76 -12.07
N THR A 11 -8.02 7.49 -12.02
CA THR A 11 -9.14 6.95 -11.25
C THR A 11 -8.65 6.10 -10.07
N LEU A 12 -9.54 5.75 -9.14
CA LEU A 12 -9.20 4.81 -8.06
C LEU A 12 -8.80 3.43 -8.63
N ASP A 13 -9.47 2.97 -9.68
CA ASP A 13 -9.16 1.68 -10.31
C ASP A 13 -7.74 1.63 -10.89
N ASP A 14 -7.19 2.76 -11.33
CA ASP A 14 -5.80 2.82 -11.80
C ASP A 14 -4.81 2.59 -10.64
N PHE A 15 -5.15 3.03 -9.41
CA PHE A 15 -4.35 2.70 -8.23
C PHE A 15 -4.48 1.23 -7.86
N GLN A 16 -5.68 0.64 -7.98
CA GLN A 16 -5.87 -0.78 -7.69
C GLN A 16 -5.05 -1.66 -8.65
N LYS A 17 -5.10 -1.39 -9.97
CA LYS A 17 -4.31 -2.12 -10.98
C LYS A 17 -2.81 -2.10 -10.65
N VAL A 18 -2.26 -0.91 -10.36
CA VAL A 18 -0.84 -0.79 -10.00
C VAL A 18 -0.54 -1.49 -8.67
N SER A 19 -1.45 -1.43 -7.69
CA SER A 19 -1.30 -2.14 -6.43
C SER A 19 -1.26 -3.65 -6.61
N ASP A 20 -2.09 -4.20 -7.51
CA ASP A 20 -2.12 -5.65 -7.77
C ASP A 20 -0.89 -6.14 -8.53
N GLU A 21 -0.27 -5.28 -9.35
CA GLU A 21 0.91 -5.63 -10.16
C GLU A 21 2.25 -5.40 -9.44
N VAL A 22 2.34 -4.40 -8.57
CA VAL A 22 3.61 -3.98 -7.95
C VAL A 22 3.73 -4.48 -6.52
N PRO A 23 4.70 -5.37 -6.21
CA PRO A 23 4.88 -5.89 -4.87
C PRO A 23 5.37 -4.84 -3.89
N PHE A 24 5.05 -5.01 -2.61
CA PHE A 24 5.58 -4.17 -1.55
C PHE A 24 6.97 -4.66 -1.12
N LEU A 25 8.01 -3.89 -1.48
CA LEU A 25 9.42 -4.30 -1.30
C LEU A 25 10.14 -3.59 -0.14
N ALA A 26 9.70 -2.41 0.26
CA ALA A 26 10.48 -1.53 1.14
C ALA A 26 10.12 -1.71 2.63
N ASP A 27 11.06 -2.14 3.47
CA ASP A 27 10.90 -2.32 4.92
C ASP A 27 11.00 -0.97 5.67
N LEU A 28 10.11 -0.04 5.34
CA LEU A 28 10.12 1.33 5.90
C LEU A 28 9.00 1.54 6.92
N LYS A 29 9.30 2.35 7.94
CA LYS A 29 8.30 2.84 8.89
C LYS A 29 7.15 3.57 8.17
N PRO A 30 5.91 3.50 8.69
CA PRO A 30 5.52 3.01 10.02
C PRO A 30 5.32 1.49 10.12
N SER A 31 5.23 0.77 9.00
CA SER A 31 4.98 -0.69 9.00
C SER A 31 6.26 -1.54 9.11
N GLY A 32 7.40 -0.95 8.75
CA GLY A 32 8.71 -1.59 8.71
C GLY A 32 9.72 -1.02 9.71
N LYS A 33 10.99 -1.39 9.52
CA LYS A 33 12.09 -1.11 10.46
C LYS A 33 12.85 0.19 10.16
N TYR A 34 13.07 0.49 8.89
CA TYR A 34 14.02 1.53 8.45
C TYR A 34 13.36 2.89 8.23
N VAL A 35 14.18 3.94 8.13
CA VAL A 35 13.76 5.32 7.82
C VAL A 35 14.38 5.83 6.52
N MET A 36 13.94 7.00 6.05
CA MET A 36 14.42 7.56 4.77
C MET A 36 15.93 7.88 4.77
N GLU A 37 16.53 8.14 5.93
CA GLU A 37 17.98 8.29 6.06
C GLU A 37 18.72 6.98 5.71
N ASP A 38 18.16 5.83 6.07
CA ASP A 38 18.75 4.53 5.73
C ASP A 38 18.64 4.27 4.22
N VAL A 39 17.53 4.70 3.60
CA VAL A 39 17.38 4.68 2.13
C VAL A 39 18.47 5.52 1.46
N HIS A 40 18.75 6.71 1.99
CA HIS A 40 19.83 7.54 1.48
C HIS A 40 21.20 6.84 1.54
N LYS A 41 21.50 6.15 2.65
CA LYS A 41 22.75 5.40 2.83
C LYS A 41 22.95 4.26 1.84
N ILE A 42 21.87 3.68 1.30
CA ILE A 42 21.93 2.56 0.34
C ILE A 42 21.82 3.00 -1.13
N GLY A 43 21.92 4.29 -1.43
CA GLY A 43 21.87 4.85 -2.79
C GLY A 43 20.68 5.79 -3.06
N GLY A 44 19.79 5.98 -2.08
CA GLY A 44 18.66 6.89 -2.17
C GLY A 44 17.57 6.47 -3.16
N THR A 45 16.64 7.39 -3.41
CA THR A 45 15.55 7.19 -4.37
C THR A 45 16.02 6.83 -5.79
N PRO A 46 17.12 7.41 -6.34
CA PRO A 46 17.57 7.04 -7.68
C PRO A 46 17.95 5.57 -7.82
N ALA A 47 18.58 4.97 -6.80
CA ALA A 47 18.91 3.54 -6.79
C ALA A 47 17.64 2.66 -6.76
N ILE A 48 16.59 3.10 -6.06
CA ILE A 48 15.28 2.42 -6.05
C ILE A 48 14.61 2.53 -7.43
N ILE A 49 14.60 3.72 -8.05
CA ILE A 49 14.04 3.91 -9.40
C ILE A 49 14.73 3.00 -10.40
N ARG A 50 16.07 2.94 -10.36
CA ARG A 50 16.86 2.05 -11.21
C ARG A 50 16.47 0.59 -10.99
N HIS A 51 16.35 0.15 -9.74
CA HIS A 51 15.94 -1.21 -9.43
C HIS A 51 14.53 -1.54 -9.95
N LEU A 52 13.56 -0.63 -9.82
CA LEU A 52 12.20 -0.83 -10.32
C LEU A 52 12.14 -0.82 -11.86
N LEU A 53 13.00 -0.05 -12.53
CA LEU A 53 13.17 -0.10 -13.99
C LEU A 53 13.72 -1.45 -14.45
N GLU A 54 14.75 -1.98 -13.77
CA GLU A 54 15.35 -3.30 -14.05
C GLU A 54 14.33 -4.43 -13.86
N LEU A 55 13.37 -4.27 -12.94
CA LEU A 55 12.26 -5.19 -12.72
C LEU A 55 11.08 -4.99 -13.69
N GLY A 56 11.09 -3.94 -14.51
CA GLY A 56 10.02 -3.65 -15.47
C GLY A 56 8.77 -2.99 -14.89
N PHE A 57 8.80 -2.50 -13.65
CA PHE A 57 7.66 -1.83 -13.01
C PHE A 57 7.51 -0.34 -13.37
N LEU A 58 8.49 0.24 -14.07
CA LEU A 58 8.49 1.65 -14.47
C LEU A 58 8.72 1.80 -15.98
N ALA A 59 8.04 2.78 -16.57
CA ALA A 59 8.30 3.20 -17.94
C ALA A 59 9.54 4.11 -17.99
N GLY A 60 10.60 3.66 -18.65
CA GLY A 60 11.90 4.33 -18.68
C GLY A 60 12.00 5.53 -19.62
N ASP A 61 11.10 5.64 -20.60
CA ASP A 61 11.05 6.67 -21.63
C ASP A 61 10.39 7.98 -21.16
N CYS A 62 9.86 8.01 -19.94
CA CYS A 62 9.30 9.21 -19.32
C CYS A 62 10.35 10.34 -19.26
N MET A 63 10.04 11.49 -19.87
CA MET A 63 10.87 12.69 -19.78
C MET A 63 10.89 13.27 -18.37
N THR A 64 12.03 13.82 -17.97
CA THR A 64 12.22 14.46 -16.66
C THR A 64 12.70 15.90 -16.79
N VAL A 65 12.76 16.60 -15.65
CA VAL A 65 13.23 18.00 -15.58
C VAL A 65 14.70 18.19 -15.96
N THR A 66 15.51 17.12 -16.04
CA THR A 66 16.91 17.20 -16.49
C THR A 66 17.03 17.29 -18.01
N GLY A 67 15.91 17.21 -18.74
CA GLY A 67 15.90 17.10 -20.21
C GLY A 67 16.29 15.70 -20.71
N LYS A 68 16.40 14.72 -19.81
CA LYS A 68 16.66 13.31 -20.12
C LYS A 68 15.48 12.45 -19.69
N THR A 69 15.40 11.25 -20.27
CA THR A 69 14.47 10.20 -19.86
C THR A 69 14.79 9.67 -18.46
N LEU A 70 13.81 9.02 -17.83
CA LEU A 70 13.95 8.42 -16.51
C LEU A 70 15.05 7.35 -16.50
N ALA A 71 15.11 6.51 -17.55
CA ALA A 71 16.13 5.48 -17.71
C ALA A 71 17.53 6.08 -17.88
N GLU A 72 17.69 7.15 -18.67
CA GLU A 72 18.97 7.85 -18.81
C GLU A 72 19.45 8.42 -17.48
N ASN A 73 18.56 9.03 -16.70
CA ASN A 73 18.92 9.52 -15.37
C ASN A 73 19.28 8.38 -14.43
N ALA A 74 18.48 7.30 -14.38
CA ALA A 74 18.71 6.17 -13.49
C ALA A 74 20.10 5.53 -13.70
N ASN A 75 20.57 5.47 -14.95
CA ASN A 75 21.90 4.95 -15.29
C ASN A 75 23.07 5.80 -14.76
N LEU A 76 22.83 7.05 -14.35
CA LEU A 76 23.86 7.93 -13.77
C LEU A 76 24.10 7.68 -12.29
N PHE A 77 23.21 6.92 -11.62
CA PHE A 77 23.27 6.68 -10.19
C PHE A 77 23.70 5.24 -9.88
N PRO A 78 24.33 5.01 -8.71
CA PRO A 78 24.69 3.67 -8.27
C PRO A 78 23.44 2.80 -8.10
N THR A 79 23.61 1.49 -8.23
CA THR A 79 22.61 0.51 -7.82
C THR A 79 22.43 0.54 -6.30
N LEU A 80 21.43 -0.20 -5.80
CA LEU A 80 21.29 -0.42 -4.37
C LEU A 80 22.58 -1.02 -3.79
N ALA A 81 23.00 -0.53 -2.62
CA ALA A 81 24.20 -1.00 -1.95
C ALA A 81 24.16 -2.53 -1.72
N GLU A 82 25.29 -3.20 -1.94
CA GLU A 82 25.38 -4.65 -1.77
C GLU A 82 25.04 -5.06 -0.32
N GLY A 83 24.26 -6.14 -0.17
CA GLY A 83 23.88 -6.68 1.14
C GLY A 83 22.81 -5.87 1.90
N GLN A 84 22.32 -4.75 1.35
CA GLN A 84 21.24 -3.98 1.98
C GLN A 84 19.97 -4.84 2.19
N GLN A 85 19.24 -4.59 3.27
CA GLN A 85 18.04 -5.36 3.66
C GLN A 85 16.75 -4.53 3.66
N ILE A 86 16.84 -3.27 3.20
CA ILE A 86 15.76 -2.27 3.22
C ILE A 86 14.79 -2.52 2.06
N ILE A 87 15.31 -2.73 0.85
CA ILE A 87 14.53 -3.03 -0.35
C ILE A 87 14.68 -4.52 -0.64
N ARG A 88 13.59 -5.27 -0.47
CA ARG A 88 13.56 -6.71 -0.74
C ARG A 88 13.59 -7.00 -2.24
N PRO A 89 14.17 -8.14 -2.67
CA PRO A 89 14.05 -8.60 -4.04
C PRO A 89 12.60 -8.97 -4.37
N SER A 90 12.21 -8.87 -5.64
CA SER A 90 10.86 -9.22 -6.12
C SER A 90 10.48 -10.69 -5.89
N THR A 91 11.47 -11.58 -5.73
CA THR A 91 11.27 -13.00 -5.43
C THR A 91 10.97 -13.29 -3.96
N ASN A 92 11.20 -12.32 -3.06
CA ASN A 92 10.89 -12.44 -1.64
C ASN A 92 10.36 -11.09 -1.10
N PRO A 93 9.21 -10.62 -1.60
CA PRO A 93 8.65 -9.33 -1.23
C PRO A 93 8.08 -9.39 0.20
N ILE A 94 7.82 -8.22 0.80
CA ILE A 94 7.13 -8.16 2.10
C ILE A 94 5.65 -8.53 1.93
N LYS A 95 5.06 -8.11 0.80
CA LYS A 95 3.72 -8.51 0.35
C LYS A 95 3.74 -8.58 -1.18
N GLU A 96 3.07 -9.59 -1.74
CA GLU A 96 3.03 -9.84 -3.20
C GLU A 96 2.36 -8.70 -3.98
N THR A 97 1.46 -7.96 -3.34
CA THR A 97 0.80 -6.77 -3.87
C THR A 97 1.08 -5.54 -2.99
N GLY A 98 0.70 -4.38 -3.49
CA GLY A 98 0.76 -3.11 -2.79
C GLY A 98 -0.14 -3.05 -1.54
N HIS A 99 0.17 -2.12 -0.65
CA HIS A 99 -0.59 -1.89 0.58
C HIS A 99 -1.89 -1.12 0.37
N LEU A 100 -1.97 -0.27 -0.66
CA LEU A 100 -3.18 0.49 -0.94
C LEU A 100 -4.21 -0.43 -1.56
N GLN A 101 -5.41 -0.44 -0.99
CA GLN A 101 -6.54 -1.21 -1.50
C GLN A 101 -7.73 -0.25 -1.65
N ILE A 102 -8.40 -0.35 -2.78
CA ILE A 102 -9.62 0.38 -3.09
C ILE A 102 -10.80 -0.49 -2.69
N LEU A 103 -11.65 0.02 -1.80
CA LEU A 103 -12.83 -0.68 -1.32
C LEU A 103 -14.09 0.01 -1.84
N TYR A 104 -14.97 -0.77 -2.44
CA TYR A 104 -16.30 -0.37 -2.87
C TYR A 104 -17.36 -1.11 -2.06
N GLY A 105 -18.55 -0.53 -1.95
CA GLY A 105 -19.67 -1.17 -1.28
C GLY A 105 -20.82 -0.22 -1.03
N ASN A 106 -21.84 -0.70 -0.32
CA ASN A 106 -23.01 0.11 0.04
C ASN A 106 -22.67 1.36 0.86
N LEU A 107 -21.65 1.32 1.71
CA LEU A 107 -21.18 2.47 2.50
C LEU A 107 -20.18 3.37 1.76
N ALA A 108 -19.55 2.87 0.70
CA ALA A 108 -18.56 3.59 -0.10
C ALA A 108 -18.81 3.36 -1.60
N PRO A 109 -19.94 3.83 -2.16
CA PRO A 109 -20.31 3.58 -3.55
C PRO A 109 -19.36 4.26 -4.55
N GLU A 110 -18.74 5.38 -4.17
CA GLU A 110 -17.73 6.09 -4.96
C GLU A 110 -16.29 5.62 -4.67
N GLY A 111 -16.14 4.61 -3.81
CA GLY A 111 -14.86 4.06 -3.40
C GLY A 111 -14.28 4.68 -2.13
N SER A 112 -13.38 3.93 -1.49
CA SER A 112 -12.62 4.34 -0.32
C SER A 112 -11.23 3.70 -0.37
N VAL A 113 -10.28 4.20 0.44
CA VAL A 113 -8.89 3.75 0.43
C VAL A 113 -8.51 3.19 1.79
N ALA A 114 -7.99 1.97 1.80
CA ALA A 114 -7.44 1.33 2.98
C ALA A 114 -5.95 0.98 2.78
N LYS A 115 -5.20 0.96 3.89
CA LYS A 115 -3.85 0.39 3.94
C LYS A 115 -3.95 -1.02 4.54
N ILE A 116 -3.79 -2.05 3.73
CA ILE A 116 -3.90 -3.46 4.14
C ILE A 116 -2.52 -4.11 4.13
N THR A 117 -2.00 -4.41 5.33
CA THR A 117 -0.65 -5.02 5.48
C THR A 117 -0.66 -6.54 5.30
N GLY A 118 -1.83 -7.18 5.37
CA GLY A 118 -2.01 -8.63 5.26
C GLY A 118 -1.93 -9.37 6.59
N LYS A 119 -1.82 -8.64 7.71
CA LYS A 119 -1.78 -9.20 9.07
C LYS A 119 -3.13 -9.10 9.78
N GLU A 120 -4.09 -8.40 9.18
CA GLU A 120 -5.38 -8.04 9.76
C GLU A 120 -6.49 -9.07 9.49
N GLY A 121 -6.25 -10.04 8.61
CA GLY A 121 -7.30 -10.94 8.08
C GLY A 121 -8.01 -10.35 6.85
N LEU A 122 -9.00 -11.08 6.33
CA LEU A 122 -9.75 -10.69 5.12
C LEU A 122 -11.15 -10.14 5.41
N TYR A 123 -11.67 -10.35 6.62
CA TYR A 123 -13.04 -9.99 6.98
C TYR A 123 -13.10 -9.40 8.39
N PHE A 124 -13.98 -8.40 8.54
CA PHE A 124 -14.32 -7.81 9.83
C PHE A 124 -15.82 -7.50 9.84
N SER A 125 -16.50 -7.86 10.93
CA SER A 125 -17.91 -7.53 11.14
C SER A 125 -18.18 -7.19 12.59
N GLY A 126 -18.99 -6.16 12.80
CA GLY A 126 -19.38 -5.67 14.12
C GLY A 126 -20.44 -4.57 13.99
N PRO A 127 -21.20 -4.29 15.06
CA PRO A 127 -22.18 -3.21 15.04
C PRO A 127 -21.49 -1.85 14.92
N ALA A 128 -22.15 -0.92 14.23
CA ALA A 128 -21.61 0.42 14.01
C ALA A 128 -21.62 1.25 15.31
N LEU A 129 -20.49 1.86 15.65
CA LEU A 129 -20.38 2.89 16.68
C LEU A 129 -20.05 4.22 15.99
N VAL A 130 -21.05 5.10 15.87
CA VAL A 130 -21.01 6.29 14.99
C VAL A 130 -20.72 7.56 15.79
N PHE A 131 -19.88 8.42 15.24
CA PHE A 131 -19.48 9.71 15.80
C PHE A 131 -19.50 10.79 14.71
N GLU A 132 -19.92 12.00 15.05
CA GLU A 132 -20.00 13.13 14.10
C GLU A 132 -18.65 13.86 13.93
N GLY A 133 -17.64 13.50 14.72
CA GLY A 133 -16.32 14.11 14.64
C GLY A 133 -15.28 13.45 15.55
N GLU A 134 -14.01 13.73 15.25
CA GLU A 134 -12.85 13.17 15.94
C GLU A 134 -12.88 13.41 17.45
N GLU A 135 -13.20 14.64 17.89
CA GLU A 135 -13.23 15.00 19.32
C GLU A 135 -14.23 14.15 20.11
N SER A 136 -15.42 13.92 19.56
CA SER A 136 -16.45 13.07 20.21
C SER A 136 -16.03 11.60 20.29
N MET A 137 -15.32 11.09 19.28
CA MET A 137 -14.80 9.73 19.28
C MET A 137 -13.67 9.57 20.32
N ILE A 138 -12.75 10.54 20.40
CA ILE A 138 -11.64 10.57 21.37
C ILE A 138 -12.17 10.64 22.80
N MET A 139 -13.20 11.45 23.06
CA MET A 139 -13.84 11.52 24.36
C MET A 139 -14.45 10.16 24.75
N ALA A 140 -15.21 9.54 23.85
CA ALA A 140 -15.85 8.26 24.11
C ALA A 140 -14.85 7.11 24.38
N ILE A 141 -13.75 7.03 23.61
CA ILE A 141 -12.73 6.00 23.84
C ILE A 141 -11.94 6.24 25.13
N SER A 142 -11.75 7.51 25.53
CA SER A 142 -11.06 7.86 26.77
C SER A 142 -11.89 7.53 28.01
N GLU A 143 -13.21 7.74 27.94
CA GLU A 143 -14.13 7.45 29.05
C GLU A 143 -14.44 5.96 29.19
N ASN A 144 -14.67 5.25 28.08
CA ASN A 144 -15.04 3.85 28.11
C ASN A 144 -14.44 3.06 26.93
N PRO A 145 -13.14 2.66 27.01
CA PRO A 145 -12.49 1.88 25.96
C PRO A 145 -13.15 0.53 25.68
N MET A 146 -13.85 -0.05 26.66
CA MET A 146 -14.52 -1.34 26.50
C MET A 146 -15.69 -1.27 25.52
N SER A 147 -16.29 -0.10 25.32
CA SER A 147 -17.32 0.10 24.30
C SER A 147 -16.82 -0.12 22.86
N PHE A 148 -15.49 -0.13 22.64
CA PHE A 148 -14.85 -0.39 21.35
C PHE A 148 -14.42 -1.86 21.16
N LYS A 149 -14.50 -2.71 22.19
CA LYS A 149 -14.19 -4.14 22.05
C LYS A 149 -15.42 -4.89 21.55
N MET A 150 -15.52 -5.04 20.23
CA MET A 150 -16.50 -5.91 19.58
C MET A 150 -15.99 -7.35 19.53
N GLY A 151 -16.88 -8.33 19.74
CA GLY A 151 -16.57 -9.74 19.47
C GLY A 151 -16.37 -9.94 17.97
N ILE A 152 -15.19 -10.44 17.57
CA ILE A 152 -14.93 -10.88 16.21
C ILE A 152 -15.75 -12.15 16.00
N ALA A 153 -16.72 -12.12 15.08
CA ALA A 153 -17.27 -13.36 14.55
C ALA A 153 -16.22 -13.94 13.59
N ASP A 154 -15.37 -14.83 14.11
CA ASP A 154 -14.57 -15.71 13.27
C ASP A 154 -15.55 -16.66 12.58
N ASP A 155 -15.78 -16.47 11.28
CA ASP A 155 -16.51 -17.42 10.46
C ASP A 155 -15.59 -18.63 10.17
N GLN A 156 -15.33 -19.42 11.21
CA GLN A 156 -14.88 -20.81 11.06
C GLN A 156 -16.11 -21.72 11.07
N ASP A 157 -16.99 -21.59 10.08
CA ASP A 157 -18.04 -22.60 9.85
C ASP A 157 -18.64 -22.49 8.43
N ASP A 158 -17.81 -22.64 7.39
CA ASP A 158 -18.31 -22.99 6.04
C ASP A 158 -17.44 -24.08 5.39
N ASN A 159 -17.31 -25.22 6.07
CA ASN A 159 -16.85 -26.46 5.42
C ASN A 159 -17.72 -27.66 5.81
N SER A 160 -19.03 -27.45 5.95
CA SER A 160 -20.00 -28.52 6.23
C SER A 160 -21.34 -28.33 5.51
N ARG A 161 -21.32 -28.02 4.22
CA ARG A 161 -22.43 -28.41 3.33
C ARG A 161 -21.89 -29.22 2.16
N GLY A 162 -21.95 -30.53 2.38
CA GLY A 162 -21.51 -31.54 1.46
C GLY A 162 -22.27 -31.54 0.14
N HIS A 163 -21.59 -32.15 -0.83
CA HIS A 163 -22.20 -32.89 -1.92
C HIS A 163 -23.50 -33.57 -1.49
N GLU A 164 -24.60 -33.24 -2.16
CA GLU A 164 -25.68 -34.18 -2.45
C GLU A 164 -26.40 -33.72 -3.72
N TYR A 165 -26.19 -34.54 -4.78
CA TYR A 165 -26.86 -34.69 -6.09
C TYR A 165 -26.96 -33.50 -7.04
#